data_AF-A0A8J4FWK0-F1
#
_entry.id   AF-A0A8J4FWK0-F1
#
_cell.length_a   1.000
_cell.length_b   1.000
_cell.length_c   1.000
_cell.angle_alpha   90.00
_cell.angle_beta   90.00
_cell.angle_gamma   90.00
#
_symmetry.space_group_name_H-M   'P 1'
#
loop_
_entity.id
_entity.type
_entity.pdbx_description
1 polymer ?
#
loop_
_entity_poly.entity_id
_entity_poly.type
_entity_poly.pdbx_seq_one_letter_code
_entity_poly.pdbx_strand_id
1 'polypeptide(L)'
;MLASHAALPLLSPPDASNPTKTQTRGKVLDFGPQVLSSLSRSMRAALGFLYGTWYLPLPRPRPIYMVVGKPIPVPRLPRDDPKYEEVINEVHKRVCDALQQMYDDHKAEYGWADRPLMIN
;
A
#
# COMPACT_ATOMS: atom_id res chain seq x y z
N MET A 1 -10.65 24.93 -50.90
CA MET A 1 -12.02 24.42 -51.07
C MET A 1 -12.08 23.07 -50.37
N LEU A 2 -12.40 23.05 -49.09
CA LEU A 2 -13.72 23.04 -48.43
C LEU A 2 -14.09 21.61 -48.01
N ALA A 3 -14.28 21.45 -46.70
CA ALA A 3 -14.97 20.38 -45.98
C ALA A 3 -14.34 18.97 -45.93
N SER A 4 -13.67 18.67 -44.81
CA SER A 4 -13.82 17.36 -44.17
C SER A 4 -14.15 17.61 -42.70
N HIS A 5 -15.44 17.68 -42.42
CA HIS A 5 -16.04 17.87 -41.11
C HIS A 5 -16.89 16.62 -40.82
N ALA A 6 -16.64 16.02 -39.65
CA ALA A 6 -17.56 15.26 -38.82
C ALA A 6 -18.31 14.05 -39.42
N ALA A 7 -18.07 12.86 -38.84
CA ALA A 7 -19.13 12.11 -38.16
C ALA A 7 -18.52 10.93 -37.39
N LEU A 8 -18.61 10.99 -36.06
CA LEU A 8 -18.42 9.84 -35.16
C LEU A 8 -19.38 8.70 -35.53
N PRO A 9 -18.99 7.43 -35.37
CA PRO A 9 -19.90 6.31 -35.57
C PRO A 9 -21.00 6.35 -34.49
N LEU A 10 -22.21 6.64 -34.96
CA LEU A 10 -23.44 6.53 -34.20
C LEU A 10 -23.53 5.15 -33.55
N LEU A 11 -23.75 5.16 -32.24
CA LEU A 11 -24.26 4.07 -31.42
C LEU A 11 -25.38 3.34 -32.16
N SER A 12 -25.15 2.09 -32.57
CA SER A 12 -26.17 1.27 -33.23
C SER A 12 -27.43 1.19 -32.36
N PRO A 13 -28.64 1.22 -32.97
CA PRO A 13 -29.89 1.11 -32.24
C PRO A 13 -29.98 -0.21 -31.46
N PRO A 14 -30.69 -0.24 -30.32
CA PRO A 14 -30.80 -1.41 -29.47
C PRO A 14 -31.42 -2.58 -30.24
N ASP A 15 -30.67 -3.67 -30.35
CA ASP A 15 -31.12 -4.94 -30.92
C ASP A 15 -32.26 -5.53 -30.07
N ALA A 16 -33.46 -5.60 -30.66
CA ALA A 16 -34.68 -6.08 -30.03
C ALA A 16 -34.78 -7.62 -29.97
N SER A 17 -33.74 -8.36 -30.38
CA SER A 17 -33.78 -9.82 -30.49
C SER A 17 -33.28 -10.59 -29.27
N ASN A 18 -32.81 -9.92 -28.21
CA ASN A 18 -32.33 -10.62 -26.99
C ASN A 18 -32.93 -10.04 -25.69
N PRO A 19 -34.02 -10.63 -25.17
CA PRO A 19 -34.69 -10.14 -23.95
C PRO A 19 -33.91 -10.41 -22.66
N THR A 20 -32.70 -10.97 -22.70
CA THR A 20 -31.95 -11.37 -21.48
C THR A 20 -30.87 -10.38 -21.04
N LYS A 21 -30.60 -9.30 -21.77
CA LYS A 21 -29.70 -8.23 -21.29
C LYS A 21 -30.48 -7.14 -20.55
N THR A 22 -31.22 -7.53 -19.54
CA THR A 22 -31.72 -6.60 -18.52
C THR A 22 -30.51 -6.13 -17.73
N GLN A 23 -30.10 -4.88 -17.96
CA GLN A 23 -29.19 -4.15 -17.08
C GLN A 23 -29.89 -4.00 -15.72
N THR A 24 -29.77 -5.02 -14.87
CA THR A 24 -30.18 -5.00 -13.49
C THR A 24 -29.27 -4.02 -12.77
N ARG A 25 -29.65 -2.73 -12.75
CA ARG A 25 -29.07 -1.74 -11.85
C ARG A 25 -29.42 -2.21 -10.44
N GLY A 26 -28.49 -2.93 -9.83
CA GLY A 26 -28.66 -3.61 -8.56
C GLY A 26 -29.27 -2.67 -7.52
N LYS A 27 -30.53 -2.93 -7.15
CA LYS A 27 -31.08 -2.48 -5.88
C LYS A 27 -30.46 -3.33 -4.78
N VAL A 28 -29.24 -2.97 -4.37
CA VAL A 28 -28.53 -3.68 -3.28
C VAL A 28 -28.66 -2.97 -1.93
N LEU A 29 -29.40 -1.85 -1.84
CA LEU A 29 -29.76 -1.23 -0.57
C LEU A 29 -31.23 -0.77 -0.58
N ASP A 30 -32.15 -1.70 -0.38
CA ASP A 30 -33.56 -1.41 -0.02
C ASP A 30 -33.90 -2.01 1.36
N PHE A 31 -32.89 -2.22 2.23
CA PHE A 31 -33.02 -2.83 3.56
C PHE A 31 -32.55 -1.91 4.71
N GLY A 32 -32.89 -0.63 4.67
CA GLY A 32 -32.59 0.28 5.80
C GLY A 32 -33.40 1.57 5.82
N PRO A 33 -33.65 2.17 7.00
CA PRO A 33 -34.42 3.41 7.10
C PRO A 33 -33.73 4.56 6.33
N GLN A 34 -34.52 5.30 5.54
CA GLN A 34 -34.10 6.34 4.58
C GLN A 34 -33.11 7.38 5.16
N VAL A 35 -33.18 7.63 6.47
CA VAL A 35 -32.29 8.51 7.24
C VAL A 35 -30.81 8.10 7.22
N LEU A 36 -30.51 6.81 7.04
CA LEU A 36 -29.13 6.32 6.96
C LEU A 36 -28.45 6.68 5.63
N SER A 37 -29.22 6.84 4.55
CA SER A 37 -28.68 7.19 3.22
C SER A 37 -28.18 8.64 3.13
N SER A 38 -28.73 9.54 3.95
CA SER A 38 -28.27 10.92 4.08
C SER A 38 -27.03 11.01 4.97
N LEU A 39 -26.98 10.23 6.05
CA LEU A 39 -25.81 10.14 6.93
C LEU A 39 -24.59 9.52 6.20
N SER A 40 -24.83 8.51 5.35
CA SER A 40 -23.81 7.87 4.50
C SER A 40 -23.13 8.84 3.54
N ARG A 41 -23.89 9.75 2.90
CA ARG A 41 -23.36 10.80 2.00
C ARG A 41 -22.58 11.88 2.74
N SER A 42 -22.96 12.14 3.99
CA SER A 42 -22.34 13.17 4.81
C SER A 42 -21.00 12.76 5.37
N MET A 43 -20.79 11.47 5.69
CA MET A 43 -19.56 11.07 6.37
C MET A 43 -18.35 11.00 5.45
N ARG A 44 -18.52 10.84 4.11
CA ARG A 44 -17.50 10.93 3.03
C ARG A 44 -16.08 10.45 3.40
N ALA A 45 -15.98 9.51 4.32
CA ALA A 45 -14.76 9.05 4.95
C ALA A 45 -14.79 7.53 4.88
N ALA A 46 -13.70 6.96 4.37
CA ALA A 46 -13.40 5.56 4.56
C ALA A 46 -12.93 5.37 6.02
N LEU A 47 -13.84 5.57 6.98
CA LEU A 47 -13.71 4.88 8.25
C LEU A 47 -13.92 3.41 7.90
N GLY A 48 -12.84 2.74 7.52
CA GLY A 48 -12.78 1.29 7.63
C GLY A 48 -13.27 0.92 9.03
N PHE A 49 -13.92 -0.24 9.14
CA PHE A 49 -14.44 -0.77 10.40
C PHE A 49 -13.26 -1.08 11.35
N LEU A 50 -12.64 -0.03 11.88
CA LEU A 50 -11.54 -0.05 12.82
C LEU A 50 -12.19 -0.06 14.20
N TYR A 51 -12.44 -1.26 14.72
CA TYR A 51 -12.82 -1.41 16.12
C TYR A 51 -11.64 -0.98 17.02
N GLY A 52 -11.56 0.31 17.33
CA GLY A 52 -10.62 0.88 18.30
C GLY A 52 -11.16 0.81 19.73
N THR A 53 -10.59 1.63 20.62
CA THR A 53 -11.08 1.80 22.00
C THR A 53 -12.47 2.46 21.96
N TRP A 54 -13.49 1.85 22.59
CA TRP A 54 -14.85 2.40 22.70
C TRP A 54 -15.60 2.63 21.37
N TYR A 55 -15.46 1.74 20.38
CA TYR A 55 -16.15 1.83 19.07
C TYR A 55 -15.73 3.05 18.22
N LEU A 56 -14.74 3.84 18.68
CA LEU A 56 -14.12 4.89 17.88
C LEU A 56 -13.15 4.25 16.87
N PRO A 57 -13.04 4.81 15.65
CA PRO A 57 -12.04 4.41 14.65
C PRO A 57 -10.61 4.85 15.03
N LEU A 58 -10.26 4.80 16.32
CA LEU A 58 -8.98 5.25 16.81
C LEU A 58 -7.98 4.08 16.75
N PRO A 59 -6.83 4.26 16.06
CA PRO A 59 -5.78 3.25 16.03
C PRO A 59 -5.32 2.89 17.45
N ARG A 60 -5.17 1.59 17.74
CA ARG A 60 -4.63 1.15 19.05
C ARG A 60 -3.15 1.56 19.14
N PRO A 61 -2.72 2.26 20.21
CA PRO A 61 -1.31 2.55 20.40
C PRO A 61 -0.56 1.23 20.62
N ARG A 62 0.39 0.93 19.73
CA ARG A 62 1.36 -0.16 19.88
C ARG A 62 2.73 0.47 20.04
N PRO A 63 3.51 0.12 21.08
CA PRO A 63 4.87 0.63 21.22
C PRO A 63 5.71 0.14 20.03
N ILE A 64 6.38 1.08 19.37
CA ILE A 64 7.36 0.79 18.31
C ILE A 64 8.73 0.89 18.96
N TYR A 65 9.45 -0.23 19.00
CA TYR A 65 10.81 -0.29 19.52
C TYR A 65 11.79 -0.05 18.37
N MET A 66 12.79 0.79 18.60
CA MET A 66 13.84 1.10 17.62
C MET A 66 15.19 0.91 18.28
N VAL A 67 16.08 0.19 17.59
CA VAL A 67 17.48 0.02 17.98
C VAL A 67 18.34 0.70 16.92
N VAL A 68 19.37 1.43 17.37
CA VAL A 68 20.30 2.13 16.49
C VAL A 68 21.68 1.54 16.66
N GLY A 69 22.22 0.98 15.57
CA GLY A 69 23.55 0.39 15.54
C GLY A 69 24.67 1.42 15.40
N LYS A 70 25.91 0.92 15.44
CA LYS A 70 27.12 1.73 15.25
C LYS A 70 27.21 2.25 13.81
N PRO A 71 27.60 3.52 13.59
CA PRO A 71 27.84 4.04 12.24
C PRO A 71 28.95 3.28 11.50
N ILE A 72 28.71 2.95 10.23
CA ILE A 72 29.68 2.29 9.36
C ILE A 72 30.35 3.36 8.48
N PRO A 73 31.69 3.49 8.52
CA PRO A 73 32.40 4.48 7.70
C PRO A 73 32.36 4.09 6.23
N VAL A 74 31.92 5.03 5.38
CA VAL A 74 31.86 4.85 3.92
C VAL A 74 33.01 5.62 3.27
N PRO A 75 33.96 4.93 2.61
CA PRO A 75 35.00 5.61 1.85
C PRO A 75 34.39 6.31 0.63
N ARG A 76 34.80 7.56 0.39
CA ARG A 76 34.37 8.33 -0.79
C ARG A 76 35.35 8.07 -1.93
N LEU A 77 34.93 7.24 -2.89
CA LEU A 77 35.65 7.04 -4.15
C LEU A 77 34.91 7.78 -5.29
N PRO A 78 35.63 8.33 -6.28
CA PRO A 78 35.02 8.80 -7.52
C PRO A 78 34.39 7.62 -8.28
N ARG A 79 33.30 7.89 -9.00
CA ARG A 79 32.55 6.87 -9.76
C ARG A 79 33.34 6.24 -10.90
N ASP A 80 34.36 6.95 -11.39
CA ASP A 80 35.18 6.52 -12.53
C ASP A 80 36.24 5.48 -12.13
N ASP A 81 36.41 5.21 -10.83
CA ASP A 81 37.34 4.18 -10.37
C ASP A 81 36.76 2.77 -10.59
N PRO A 82 37.54 1.83 -11.16
CA PRO A 82 37.09 0.45 -11.33
C PRO A 82 36.81 -0.27 -10.00
N LYS A 83 37.35 0.24 -8.89
CA LYS A 83 37.18 -0.28 -7.53
C LYS A 83 35.89 0.21 -6.85
N TYR A 84 35.17 1.14 -7.45
CA TYR A 84 33.96 1.75 -6.88
C TYR A 84 32.89 0.69 -6.56
N GLU A 85 32.58 -0.18 -7.50
CA GLU A 85 31.58 -1.25 -7.35
C GLU A 85 31.98 -2.28 -6.29
N GLU A 86 33.26 -2.66 -6.23
CA GLU A 86 33.76 -3.62 -5.24
C GLU A 86 33.60 -3.07 -3.81
N VAL A 87 33.95 -1.80 -3.62
CA VAL A 87 33.83 -1.12 -2.32
C VAL A 87 32.37 -0.96 -1.90
N ILE A 88 31.45 -0.69 -2.83
CA ILE A 88 30.01 -0.63 -2.54
C ILE A 88 29.51 -1.99 -2.05
N ASN A 89 29.84 -3.06 -2.77
CA ASN A 89 29.42 -4.41 -2.39
C ASN A 89 29.96 -4.82 -1.02
N GLU A 90 31.21 -4.47 -0.73
CA GLU A 90 31.81 -4.72 0.57
C GLU A 90 31.11 -3.94 1.70
N VAL A 91 30.88 -2.63 1.51
CA VAL A 91 30.19 -1.80 2.49
C VAL A 91 28.74 -2.26 2.69
N HIS A 92 28.04 -2.59 1.60
CA HIS A 92 26.68 -3.11 1.65
C HIS A 92 26.62 -4.41 2.46
N LYS A 93 27.54 -5.35 2.19
CA LYS A 93 27.65 -6.59 2.96
C LYS A 93 27.88 -6.32 4.46
N ARG A 94 28.80 -5.41 4.81
CA ARG A 94 29.05 -5.03 6.21
C ARG A 94 27.81 -4.45 6.89
N VAL A 95 26.99 -3.69 6.16
CA VAL A 95 25.72 -3.14 6.67
C VAL A 95 24.71 -4.26 6.93
N CYS A 96 24.54 -5.18 5.98
CA CYS A 96 23.64 -6.33 6.13
C CYS A 96 24.04 -7.23 7.30
N ASP A 97 25.33 -7.53 7.45
CA ASP A 97 25.85 -8.35 8.54
C ASP A 97 25.61 -7.67 9.91
N ALA A 98 25.85 -6.36 10.02
CA ALA A 98 25.63 -5.60 11.25
C ALA A 98 24.13 -5.49 11.61
N LEU A 99 23.25 -5.34 10.61
CA LEU A 99 21.79 -5.35 10.79
C LEU A 99 21.31 -6.70 11.30
N GLN A 100 21.81 -7.79 10.72
CA GLN A 100 21.46 -9.14 11.13
C GLN A 100 21.86 -9.41 12.59
N GLN A 101 23.09 -9.07 12.97
CA GLN A 101 23.58 -9.21 14.35
C GLN A 101 22.74 -8.41 15.35
N MET A 102 22.50 -7.12 15.07
CA MET A 102 21.68 -6.27 15.93
C MET A 102 20.24 -6.80 16.08
N TYR A 103 19.67 -7.38 15.02
CA TYR A 103 18.37 -8.02 15.10
C TYR A 103 18.42 -9.27 15.99
N ASP A 104 19.41 -10.13 15.80
CA ASP A 104 19.54 -11.37 16.57
C ASP A 104 19.77 -11.14 18.06
N ASP A 105 20.49 -10.07 18.42
CA ASP A 105 20.72 -9.67 19.81
C ASP A 105 19.43 -9.23 20.51
N HIS A 106 18.54 -8.51 19.80
CA HIS A 106 17.36 -7.90 20.40
C HIS A 106 16.02 -8.60 20.09
N LYS A 107 15.96 -9.56 19.16
CA LYS A 107 14.70 -10.24 18.78
C LYS A 107 14.02 -10.98 19.94
N ALA A 108 14.81 -11.50 20.89
CA ALA A 108 14.30 -12.25 22.03
C ALA A 108 13.60 -11.34 23.05
N GLU A 109 14.06 -10.10 23.22
CA GLU A 109 13.49 -9.11 24.15
C GLU A 109 12.04 -8.74 23.80
N TYR A 110 11.67 -8.87 22.52
CA TYR A 110 10.37 -8.47 21.99
C TYR A 110 9.44 -9.64 21.64
N GLY A 111 9.81 -10.86 22.03
CA GLY A 111 9.02 -12.07 21.77
C GLY A 111 9.02 -12.49 20.29
N TRP A 112 10.05 -12.11 19.53
CA TRP A 112 10.21 -12.44 18.10
C TRP A 112 11.34 -13.45 17.88
N ALA A 113 11.66 -14.29 18.88
CA ALA A 113 12.76 -15.24 18.85
C ALA A 113 12.74 -16.16 17.60
N ASP A 114 11.54 -16.54 17.14
CA ASP A 114 11.34 -17.47 16.02
C ASP A 114 11.26 -16.80 14.65
N ARG A 115 11.37 -15.46 14.58
CA ARG A 115 11.34 -14.73 13.30
C ARG A 115 12.77 -14.44 12.85
N PRO A 116 13.21 -14.93 11.69
CA PRO A 116 14.45 -14.47 11.07
C PRO A 116 14.25 -13.13 10.37
N LEU A 117 15.28 -12.29 10.38
CA LEU A 117 15.36 -11.10 9.54
C LEU A 117 15.64 -11.52 8.09
N MET A 118 14.89 -10.97 7.14
CA MET A 118 15.08 -11.21 5.70
C MET A 118 15.58 -9.93 5.06
N ILE A 119 16.78 -9.98 4.47
CA ILE A 119 17.41 -8.89 3.72
C ILE A 119 17.60 -9.41 2.28
N ASN A 120 16.98 -8.75 1.30
CA ASN A 120 17.05 -9.08 -0.13
C ASN A 120 17.99 -8.15 -0.88
#